data_AF-A0A820YEJ0-F1
#
_entry.id   AF-A0A820YEJ0-F1
#
_cell.length_a   1.000
_cell.length_b   1.000
_cell.length_c   1.000
_cell.angle_alpha   90.00
_cell.angle_beta   90.00
_cell.angle_gamma   90.00
#
_symmetry.space_group_name_H-M   'P 1'
#
loop_
_entity.id
_entity.type
_entity.pdbx_description
1 polymer ?
#
loop_
_entity_poly.entity_id
_entity_poly.type
_entity_poly.pdbx_seq_one_letter_code
_entity_poly.pdbx_strand_id
1 'polypeptide(L)'
;MHFLDSNLKLHRYSLKTQPFDDAHTGEKIKDLISTVLSGYDINQNDVIIVSDKGSNMRKAGKLLNVVHVFCIAHGIHNLLMKDCFPKMQHVSEILNKVQAIISKLRYRQHELEAEYFKSDGKEFFFWRQGLLLYNSK
;
A
#
# COMPACT_ATOMS: atom_id res chain seq x y z
N MET A 1 -15.64 0.47 -5.04
CA MET A 1 -16.64 1.06 -5.96
C MET A 1 -17.18 2.33 -5.36
N HIS A 2 -17.18 3.40 -6.14
CA HIS A 2 -17.70 4.70 -5.74
C HIS A 2 -18.63 5.20 -6.85
N PHE A 3 -19.84 5.63 -6.48
CA PHE A 3 -20.81 6.18 -7.43
C PHE A 3 -21.80 7.10 -6.71
N LEU A 4 -22.48 7.94 -7.47
CA LEU A 4 -23.59 8.77 -7.00
C LEU A 4 -24.90 8.08 -7.37
N ASP A 5 -25.87 8.06 -6.46
CA ASP A 5 -27.23 7.63 -6.78
C ASP A 5 -28.04 8.76 -7.45
N SER A 6 -29.32 8.50 -7.75
CA SER A 6 -30.25 9.48 -8.32
C SER A 6 -30.51 10.69 -7.42
N ASN A 7 -30.19 10.61 -6.13
CA ASN A 7 -30.30 11.69 -5.15
C ASN A 7 -28.96 12.41 -4.93
N LEU A 8 -27.95 12.17 -5.79
CA LEU A 8 -26.59 12.70 -5.67
C LEU A 8 -25.90 12.29 -4.36
N LYS A 9 -26.32 11.18 -3.76
CA LYS A 9 -25.68 10.63 -2.57
C LYS A 9 -24.49 9.78 -2.97
N LEU A 10 -23.35 10.03 -2.35
CA LEU A 10 -22.12 9.27 -2.60
C LEU A 10 -22.12 7.93 -1.85
N HIS A 11 -22.10 6.85 -2.62
CA HIS A 11 -21.95 5.48 -2.13
C HIS A 11 -20.50 5.00 -2.25
N ARG A 12 -20.07 4.20 -1.27
CA ARG A 12 -18.72 3.65 -1.19
C ARG A 12 -18.80 2.21 -0.71
N TYR A 13 -18.43 1.27 -1.57
CA TYR A 13 -18.45 -0.16 -1.24
C TYR A 13 -17.10 -0.79 -1.59
N SER A 14 -16.61 -1.67 -0.72
CA SER A 14 -15.49 -2.56 -1.07
C SER A 14 -16.05 -3.75 -1.84
N LEU A 15 -15.58 -3.95 -3.08
CA LEU A 15 -16.03 -5.09 -3.90
C LEU A 15 -15.25 -6.36 -3.54
N LYS A 16 -13.95 -6.23 -3.29
CA LYS A 16 -13.05 -7.35 -3.02
C LYS A 16 -11.80 -6.86 -2.31
N THR A 17 -11.32 -7.64 -1.36
CA THR A 17 -9.96 -7.59 -0.83
C THR A 17 -9.50 -9.02 -0.70
N GLN A 18 -8.38 -9.36 -1.32
CA GLN A 18 -7.86 -10.71 -1.31
C GLN A 18 -6.33 -10.71 -1.39
N PRO A 19 -5.67 -11.75 -0.87
CA PRO A 19 -4.28 -12.03 -1.20
C PRO A 19 -4.08 -12.15 -2.71
N PHE A 20 -2.90 -11.71 -3.17
CA PHE A 20 -2.46 -11.87 -4.54
C PHE A 20 -1.16 -12.65 -4.48
N ASP A 21 -1.27 -13.97 -4.40
CA ASP A 21 -0.12 -14.86 -4.14
C ASP A 21 0.80 -15.03 -5.37
N ASP A 22 0.30 -14.63 -6.54
CA ASP A 22 0.97 -14.71 -7.82
C ASP A 22 1.82 -13.47 -8.15
N ALA A 23 2.68 -13.61 -9.16
CA ALA A 23 3.36 -12.45 -9.74
C ALA A 23 2.35 -11.37 -10.17
N HIS A 24 2.52 -10.15 -9.68
CA HIS A 24 1.59 -9.04 -9.91
C HIS A 24 1.75 -8.42 -11.30
N THR A 25 1.70 -9.24 -12.36
CA THR A 25 1.82 -8.79 -13.75
C THR A 25 0.56 -8.05 -14.21
N GLY A 26 0.70 -7.20 -15.23
CA GLY A 26 -0.44 -6.44 -15.75
C GLY A 26 -1.58 -7.33 -16.27
N GLU A 27 -1.27 -8.47 -16.88
CA GLU A 27 -2.25 -9.46 -17.33
C GLU A 27 -3.07 -10.03 -16.16
N LYS A 28 -2.39 -10.51 -15.11
CA LYS A 28 -3.08 -11.12 -13.97
C LYS A 28 -3.91 -10.10 -13.19
N ILE A 29 -3.41 -8.87 -13.06
CA ILE A 29 -4.18 -7.76 -12.48
C ILE A 29 -5.42 -7.47 -13.33
N LYS A 30 -5.29 -7.41 -14.66
CA LYS A 30 -6.42 -7.24 -15.58
C LYS A 30 -7.46 -8.34 -15.39
N ASP A 31 -7.04 -9.60 -15.36
CA ASP A 31 -7.96 -10.74 -15.21
C ASP A 31 -8.67 -10.72 -13.85
N LEU A 32 -7.95 -10.37 -12.79
CA LEU A 32 -8.55 -10.19 -11.46
C LEU A 32 -9.60 -9.08 -11.46
N ILE A 33 -9.28 -7.91 -12.03
CA ILE A 33 -10.24 -6.80 -12.10
C ILE A 33 -11.47 -7.20 -12.92
N SER A 34 -11.30 -7.83 -14.09
CA SER A 34 -12.40 -8.31 -14.91
C SER A 34 -13.28 -9.30 -14.14
N THR A 35 -12.68 -10.24 -13.40
CA THR A 35 -13.40 -11.23 -12.59
C THR A 35 -14.20 -10.58 -11.46
N VAL A 36 -13.62 -9.58 -10.80
CA VAL A 36 -14.32 -8.84 -9.75
C VAL A 36 -15.49 -8.07 -10.34
N LEU A 37 -15.30 -7.35 -11.45
CA LEU A 37 -16.38 -6.58 -12.08
C LEU A 37 -17.52 -7.47 -12.59
N SER A 38 -17.19 -8.58 -13.27
CA SER A 38 -18.19 -9.52 -13.75
C SER A 38 -18.96 -10.21 -12.63
N GLY A 39 -18.31 -10.47 -11.49
CA GLY A 39 -18.98 -11.04 -10.30
C GLY A 39 -20.05 -10.13 -9.67
N TYR A 40 -20.12 -8.85 -10.06
CA TYR A 40 -21.15 -7.90 -9.65
C TYR A 40 -21.99 -7.39 -10.84
N ASP A 41 -21.91 -8.05 -12.00
CA ASP A 41 -22.57 -7.63 -13.25
C ASP A 41 -22.24 -6.19 -13.68
N ILE A 42 -21.02 -5.72 -13.37
CA ILE A 42 -20.54 -4.39 -13.72
C ILE A 42 -19.81 -4.45 -15.05
N ASN A 43 -20.26 -3.65 -16.03
CA ASN A 43 -19.54 -3.51 -17.29
C ASN A 43 -18.27 -2.67 -17.10
N GLN A 44 -17.14 -3.18 -17.58
CA GLN A 44 -15.86 -2.49 -17.51
C GLN A 44 -15.84 -1.15 -18.25
N ASN A 45 -16.72 -0.94 -19.23
CA ASN A 45 -16.81 0.32 -19.97
C ASN A 45 -17.52 1.43 -19.18
N ASP A 46 -18.25 1.06 -18.12
CA ASP A 46 -19.02 1.99 -17.29
C ASP A 46 -18.24 2.43 -16.03
N VAL A 47 -16.97 2.00 -15.91
CA VAL A 47 -16.14 2.30 -14.75
C VAL A 47 -14.90 3.09 -15.11
N ILE A 48 -14.48 3.92 -14.16
CA ILE A 48 -13.17 4.57 -14.17
C ILE A 48 -12.34 3.90 -13.09
N ILE A 49 -11.15 3.43 -13.46
CA ILE A 49 -10.21 2.87 -12.51
C ILE A 49 -9.30 3.99 -12.01
N VAL A 50 -9.15 4.10 -10.69
CA VAL A 50 -8.19 5.00 -10.04
C VAL A 50 -7.15 4.16 -9.30
N SER A 51 -5.88 4.26 -9.68
CA SER A 51 -4.78 3.56 -8.99
C SER A 51 -3.48 4.35 -9.03
N ASP A 52 -2.42 3.86 -8.39
CA ASP A 52 -1.07 4.40 -8.58
C ASP A 52 -0.56 4.23 -10.03
N LYS A 53 0.62 4.81 -10.29
CA LYS A 53 1.31 4.78 -11.59
C LYS A 53 2.22 3.54 -11.78
N GLY A 54 2.03 2.50 -10.99
CA GLY A 54 2.79 1.25 -11.09
C GLY A 54 2.76 0.70 -12.52
N SER A 55 3.90 0.20 -13.01
CA SER A 55 4.05 -0.27 -14.40
C SER A 55 3.01 -1.34 -14.77
N ASN A 56 2.77 -2.29 -13.86
CA ASN A 56 1.80 -3.35 -14.07
C ASN A 56 0.36 -2.85 -13.99
N MET A 57 0.03 -1.89 -13.11
CA MET A 57 -1.29 -1.24 -13.09
C MET A 57 -1.57 -0.48 -14.40
N ARG A 58 -0.58 0.24 -14.93
CA ARG A 58 -0.67 0.93 -16.23
C ARG A 58 -0.90 -0.05 -17.37
N LYS A 59 -0.21 -1.19 -17.35
CA LYS A 59 -0.38 -2.25 -18.34
C LYS A 59 -1.78 -2.86 -18.24
N ALA A 60 -2.25 -3.15 -17.02
CA ALA A 60 -3.59 -3.69 -16.78
C ALA A 60 -4.69 -2.74 -17.29
N GLY A 61 -4.61 -1.45 -16.99
CA GLY A 61 -5.57 -0.45 -17.47
C GLY A 61 -5.65 -0.39 -19.01
N LYS A 62 -4.50 -0.47 -19.68
CA LYS A 62 -4.45 -0.54 -21.15
C LYS A 62 -5.08 -1.84 -21.69
N LEU A 63 -4.78 -2.98 -21.09
CA LEU A 63 -5.31 -4.28 -21.51
C LEU A 63 -6.82 -4.40 -21.26
N LEU A 64 -7.33 -3.77 -20.20
CA LEU A 64 -8.77 -3.68 -19.91
C LEU A 64 -9.52 -2.78 -20.89
N ASN A 65 -8.82 -1.90 -21.61
CA ASN A 65 -9.41 -0.85 -22.45
C ASN A 65 -10.40 0.04 -21.65
N VAL A 66 -10.02 0.37 -20.41
CA VAL A 66 -10.83 1.18 -19.48
C VAL A 66 -10.19 2.55 -19.29
N VAL A 67 -11.00 3.56 -18.93
CA VAL A 67 -10.47 4.84 -18.50
C VAL A 67 -9.70 4.66 -17.18
N HIS A 68 -8.39 4.85 -17.25
CA HIS A 68 -7.49 4.70 -16.10
C HIS A 68 -6.93 6.05 -15.68
N VAL A 69 -7.36 6.53 -14.52
CA VAL A 69 -6.91 7.77 -13.90
C VAL A 69 -5.89 7.46 -12.81
N PHE A 70 -4.82 8.25 -12.75
CA PHE A 70 -3.80 8.07 -11.73
C PHE A 70 -4.16 8.76 -10.42
N CYS A 71 -3.87 8.09 -9.31
CA CYS A 71 -4.07 8.60 -7.97
C CYS A 71 -3.26 9.87 -7.75
N ILE A 72 -3.98 10.98 -7.51
CA ILE A 72 -3.38 12.30 -7.27
C ILE A 72 -2.51 12.28 -6.01
N ALA A 73 -2.94 11.60 -4.94
CA ALA A 73 -2.16 11.50 -3.71
C ALA A 73 -0.78 10.88 -3.95
N HIS A 74 -0.72 9.81 -4.76
CA HIS A 74 0.55 9.21 -5.14
C HIS A 74 1.37 10.12 -6.07
N GLY A 75 0.71 10.89 -6.93
CA GLY A 75 1.34 11.94 -7.74
C GLY A 75 2.01 13.02 -6.88
N ILE A 76 1.31 13.56 -5.89
CA ILE A 76 1.84 14.57 -4.94
C ILE A 76 2.99 13.97 -4.14
N HIS A 77 2.85 12.74 -3.64
CA HIS A 77 3.91 12.06 -2.92
C HIS A 77 5.19 11.97 -3.77
N ASN A 78 5.10 11.53 -5.02
CA ASN A 78 6.25 11.43 -5.91
C ASN A 78 6.85 12.80 -6.23
N LEU A 79 6.01 13.81 -6.49
CA LEU A 79 6.46 15.18 -6.72
C LEU A 79 7.31 15.69 -5.55
N LEU A 80 6.83 15.52 -4.31
CA LEU A 80 7.55 15.98 -3.13
C LEU A 80 8.81 15.14 -2.86
N MET A 81 8.67 13.83 -2.83
CA MET A 81 9.72 12.92 -2.34
C MET A 81 10.78 12.58 -3.39
N LYS A 82 10.46 12.64 -4.68
CA LYS A 82 11.39 12.31 -5.77
C LYS A 82 11.87 13.55 -6.49
N ASP A 83 10.96 14.48 -6.80
CA ASP A 83 11.28 15.59 -7.71
C ASP A 83 11.67 16.88 -6.99
N CYS A 84 11.21 17.08 -5.74
CA CYS A 84 11.41 18.32 -4.97
C CYS A 84 12.49 18.17 -3.87
N PHE A 85 12.22 17.42 -2.80
CA PHE A 85 13.08 17.37 -1.62
C PHE A 85 14.52 16.92 -1.91
N PRO A 86 14.79 15.92 -2.77
CA PRO A 86 16.17 15.53 -3.09
C PRO A 86 17.00 16.64 -3.74
N LYS A 87 16.35 17.62 -4.40
CA LYS A 87 17.02 18.76 -5.04
C LYS A 87 17.26 19.93 -4.07
N MET A 88 16.62 19.91 -2.90
CA MET A 88 16.82 20.88 -1.84
C MET A 88 17.91 20.38 -0.89
N GLN A 89 19.15 20.86 -1.08
CA GLN A 89 20.34 20.33 -0.40
C GLN A 89 20.14 20.12 1.11
N HIS A 90 19.73 21.16 1.86
CA HIS A 90 19.56 21.06 3.31
C HIS A 90 18.45 20.08 3.72
N VAL A 91 17.37 19.99 2.95
CA VAL A 91 16.28 19.03 3.22
C VAL A 91 16.77 17.61 2.97
N SER A 92 17.47 17.38 1.87
CA SER A 92 18.07 16.09 1.51
C SER A 92 19.08 15.62 2.58
N GLU A 93 19.94 16.51 3.08
CA GLU A 93 20.88 16.21 4.16
C GLU A 93 20.17 15.76 5.45
N ILE A 94 19.09 16.46 5.84
CA ILE A 94 18.28 16.08 7.01
C ILE A 94 17.59 14.73 6.78
N LEU A 95 16.97 14.52 5.62
CA LEU A 95 16.31 13.27 5.28
C LEU A 95 17.29 12.09 5.34
N ASN A 96 18.49 12.25 4.80
CA ASN A 96 19.53 11.21 4.84
C ASN A 96 19.97 10.88 6.27
N LYS A 97 20.14 11.90 7.14
CA LYS A 97 20.45 11.67 8.57
C LYS A 97 19.33 10.91 9.27
N VAL A 98 18.07 11.28 9.04
CA VAL A 98 16.90 10.60 9.62
C VAL A 98 16.81 9.16 9.12
N GLN A 99 17.01 8.92 7.81
CA GLN A 99 17.02 7.56 7.25
C GLN A 99 18.15 6.71 7.83
N ALA A 100 19.33 7.28 8.08
CA ALA A 100 20.43 6.57 8.74
C ALA A 100 20.08 6.18 10.18
N ILE A 101 19.40 7.05 10.94
CA ILE A 101 18.92 6.75 12.29
C ILE A 101 17.88 5.63 12.24
N ILE A 102 16.86 5.75 11.37
CA ILE A 102 15.81 4.73 11.22
C ILE A 102 16.42 3.37 10.84
N SER A 103 17.41 3.37 9.95
CA SER A 103 18.08 2.14 9.52
C SER A 103 18.81 1.45 10.68
N LYS A 104 19.50 2.23 11.52
CA LYS A 104 20.13 1.72 12.75
C LYS A 104 19.09 1.19 13.75
N LEU A 105 17.98 1.91 13.94
CA LEU A 105 16.91 1.49 14.85
C LEU A 105 16.26 0.19 14.38
N ARG A 106 15.97 0.06 13.08
CA ARG A 106 15.42 -1.18 12.50
C ARG A 106 16.36 -2.37 12.67
N TYR A 107 17.67 -2.17 12.45
CA TYR A 107 18.66 -3.22 12.67
C TYR A 107 18.66 -3.70 14.13
N ARG A 108 18.58 -2.76 15.08
CA ARG A 108 18.57 -3.04 16.52
C ARG A 108 17.18 -3.31 17.10
N GLN A 109 16.14 -3.43 16.27
CA GLN A 109 14.76 -3.52 16.75
C GLN A 109 14.57 -4.67 17.74
N HIS A 110 15.12 -5.85 17.45
CA HIS A 110 15.06 -7.01 18.31
C HIS A 110 15.73 -6.81 19.69
N GLU A 111 16.88 -6.11 19.74
CA GLU A 111 17.57 -5.76 20.99
C GLU A 111 16.74 -4.76 21.81
N LEU A 112 16.23 -3.72 21.14
CA LEU A 112 15.44 -2.65 21.77
C LEU A 112 14.12 -3.18 22.33
N GLU A 113 13.45 -4.07 21.61
CA GLU A 113 12.27 -4.78 22.09
C GLU A 113 12.61 -5.60 23.33
N ALA A 114 13.71 -6.39 23.29
CA ALA A 114 14.15 -7.17 24.44
C ALA A 114 14.51 -6.31 25.67
N GLU A 115 15.17 -5.16 25.48
CA GLU A 115 15.47 -4.20 26.55
C GLU A 115 14.19 -3.59 27.14
N TYR A 116 13.25 -3.16 26.28
CA TYR A 116 11.96 -2.61 26.71
C TYR A 116 11.16 -3.63 27.54
N PHE A 117 11.03 -4.87 27.07
CA PHE A 117 10.28 -5.90 27.78
C PHE A 117 10.93 -6.30 29.12
N LYS A 118 12.27 -6.33 29.20
CA LYS A 118 12.99 -6.50 30.48
C LYS A 118 12.71 -5.36 31.44
N SER A 119 12.66 -4.12 30.94
CA SER A 119 12.37 -2.94 31.77
C SER A 119 10.92 -2.88 32.26
N ASP A 120 9.98 -3.51 31.53
CA ASP A 120 8.54 -3.57 31.85
C ASP A 120 8.14 -4.85 32.64
N GLY A 121 9.11 -5.66 33.06
CA GLY A 121 8.87 -6.86 33.88
C GLY A 121 8.13 -8.00 33.17
N LYS A 122 8.10 -8.01 31.84
CA LYS A 122 7.39 -9.02 31.04
C LYS A 122 8.38 -9.95 30.33
N GLU A 123 8.35 -11.24 30.65
CA GLU A 123 9.10 -12.26 29.91
C GLU A 123 8.25 -12.83 28.77
N PHE A 124 8.80 -12.79 27.54
CA PHE A 124 8.21 -13.41 26.36
C PHE A 124 9.27 -14.18 25.58
N PHE A 125 8.90 -15.33 25.01
CA PHE A 125 9.74 -16.11 24.11
C PHE A 125 9.51 -15.67 22.66
N PHE A 126 10.59 -15.33 21.96
CA PHE A 126 10.57 -15.08 20.52
C PHE A 126 10.60 -16.41 19.75
N TRP A 127 9.56 -16.70 18.97
CA TRP A 127 9.62 -17.71 17.91
C TRP A 127 9.73 -17.03 16.55
N ARG A 128 10.60 -17.55 15.67
CA ARG A 128 10.81 -16.99 14.31
C ARG A 128 9.47 -16.93 13.59
N GLN A 129 9.04 -15.71 13.24
CA GLN A 129 7.83 -15.28 12.47
C GLN A 129 6.88 -14.30 13.20
N GLY A 130 7.28 -13.70 14.33
CA GLY A 130 6.72 -12.40 14.73
C GLY A 130 5.33 -12.43 15.39
N LEU A 131 4.90 -13.56 15.96
CA LEU A 131 3.78 -13.58 16.90
C LEU A 131 4.28 -13.56 18.35
N LEU A 132 3.83 -12.58 19.14
CA LEU A 132 4.03 -12.51 20.60
C LEU A 132 2.96 -13.37 21.30
N LEU A 133 3.37 -14.41 22.04
CA LEU A 133 2.48 -15.15 22.93
C LEU A 133 2.70 -14.69 24.38
N TYR A 134 1.69 -14.05 24.96
CA TYR A 134 1.67 -13.63 26.36
C TYR A 134 1.45 -14.82 27.27
N ASN A 135 2.36 -15.01 28.22
CA ASN A 135 2.18 -15.96 29.29
C ASN A 135 1.74 -15.20 30.56
N SER A 136 0.43 -15.18 30.82
CA SER A 136 -0.08 -14.88 32.14
C SER A 136 0.14 -16.13 33.00
N LYS A 137 1.01 -16.01 34.00
CA LYS A 137 0.86 -16.84 35.20
C LYS A 137 -0.45 -16.49 35.90
#